data_AF-A0A2K9Z863-F1
#
_entry.id   AF-A0A2K9Z863-F1
#
_cell.length_a   1.000
_cell.length_b   1.000
_cell.length_c   1.000
_cell.angle_alpha   90.00
_cell.angle_beta   90.00
_cell.angle_gamma   90.00
#
_symmetry.space_group_name_H-M   'P 1'
#
loop_
_entity.id
_entity.type
_entity.pdbx_description
1 polymer ?
#
loop_
_entity_poly.entity_id
_entity_poly.type
_entity_poly.pdbx_seq_one_letter_code
_entity_poly.pdbx_strand_id
1 'polypeptide(L)'
;MNDLADHLKELEEKLFDPSVRASREMLTALLSHDFREIGSSGRLYTFDMILPALLAEHRTGTSRGEHFETQRLAEHIALVTYRAIYTEADGSERRTLRSSIWQLEEDGHWRMLFHQGTVIS
;
A
#
# COMPACT_ATOMS: atom_id res chain seq x y z
N MET A 1 -9.82 20.39 -4.12
CA MET A 1 -9.29 19.12 -3.60
C MET A 1 -9.61 18.06 -4.62
N ASN A 2 -8.62 17.28 -5.05
CA ASN A 2 -8.81 16.31 -6.13
C ASN A 2 -9.38 15.04 -5.49
N ASP A 3 -10.68 14.82 -5.65
CA ASP A 3 -11.45 13.74 -5.01
C ASP A 3 -10.75 12.38 -5.09
N LEU A 4 -10.14 12.08 -6.25
CA LEU A 4 -9.36 10.86 -6.45
C LEU A 4 -8.07 10.79 -5.60
N ALA A 5 -7.34 11.90 -5.46
CA ALA A 5 -6.08 11.90 -4.72
C ALA A 5 -6.31 11.70 -3.22
N ASP A 6 -7.33 12.36 -2.67
CA ASP A 6 -7.72 12.19 -1.27
C ASP A 6 -8.24 10.76 -1.03
N HIS A 7 -9.07 10.24 -1.93
CA HIS A 7 -9.55 8.86 -1.86
C HIS A 7 -8.41 7.82 -1.89
N LEU A 8 -7.50 7.89 -2.86
CA LEU A 8 -6.40 6.92 -2.95
C LEU A 8 -5.42 7.05 -1.79
N LYS A 9 -5.20 8.25 -1.26
CA LYS A 9 -4.43 8.45 -0.03
C LYS A 9 -5.09 7.71 1.14
N GLU A 10 -6.40 7.82 1.32
CA GLU A 10 -7.11 7.10 2.39
C GLU A 10 -6.96 5.57 2.24
N LEU A 11 -6.99 5.04 1.01
CA LEU A 11 -6.77 3.61 0.77
C LEU A 11 -5.34 3.17 1.08
N GLU A 12 -4.34 3.98 0.73
CA GLU A 12 -2.94 3.75 1.15
C GLU A 12 -2.78 3.77 2.66
N GLU A 13 -3.39 4.74 3.34
CA GLU A 13 -3.30 4.87 4.80
C GLU A 13 -3.99 3.70 5.51
N LYS A 14 -5.10 3.15 4.97
CA LYS A 14 -5.71 1.92 5.48
C LYS A 14 -4.72 0.75 5.49
N LEU A 15 -3.82 0.64 4.50
CA LEU A 15 -2.81 -0.43 4.45
C LEU A 15 -1.70 -0.28 5.51
N PHE A 16 -1.65 0.83 6.25
CA PHE A 16 -0.80 0.99 7.43
C PHE A 16 -1.41 0.38 8.69
N ASP A 17 -2.73 0.27 8.76
CA ASP A 17 -3.47 -0.18 9.94
C ASP A 17 -3.26 -1.70 10.16
N PRO A 18 -2.74 -2.13 11.32
CA PRO A 18 -2.59 -3.54 11.64
C PRO A 18 -3.91 -4.32 11.60
N SER A 19 -5.05 -3.72 11.94
CA SER A 19 -6.36 -4.38 11.91
C SER A 19 -6.80 -4.69 10.47
N VAL A 20 -6.50 -3.81 9.53
CA VAL A 20 -6.70 -4.03 8.09
C VAL A 20 -5.81 -5.17 7.62
N ARG A 21 -4.51 -5.13 7.97
CA ARG A 21 -3.54 -6.16 7.57
C ARG A 21 -3.81 -7.54 8.19
N ALA A 22 -4.55 -7.59 9.30
CA ALA A 22 -5.00 -8.82 9.94
C ALA A 22 -6.37 -9.33 9.43
N SER A 23 -7.06 -8.60 8.55
CA SER A 23 -8.34 -9.03 7.96
C SER A 23 -8.18 -9.40 6.49
N ARG A 24 -8.52 -10.64 6.18
CA ARG A 24 -8.54 -11.13 4.80
C ARG A 24 -9.53 -10.33 3.96
N GLU A 25 -10.71 -10.07 4.51
CA GLU A 25 -11.81 -9.38 3.84
C GLU A 25 -11.39 -7.94 3.47
N MET A 26 -10.76 -7.22 4.40
CA MET A 26 -10.30 -5.86 4.16
C MET A 26 -9.14 -5.82 3.16
N LEU A 27 -8.20 -6.77 3.24
CA LEU A 27 -7.11 -6.87 2.27
C LEU A 27 -7.62 -7.21 0.86
N THR A 28 -8.60 -8.11 0.72
CA THR A 28 -9.24 -8.40 -0.58
C THR A 28 -10.00 -7.22 -1.16
N ALA A 29 -10.46 -6.29 -0.31
CA ALA A 29 -11.09 -5.06 -0.76
C ALA A 29 -10.09 -4.01 -1.23
N LEU A 30 -8.81 -4.10 -0.83
CA LEU A 30 -7.76 -3.11 -1.12
C LEU A 30 -6.74 -3.59 -2.15
N LEU A 31 -6.52 -4.89 -2.29
CA LEU A 31 -5.54 -5.48 -3.20
C LEU A 31 -6.26 -6.23 -4.32
N SER A 32 -5.83 -5.98 -5.56
CA SER A 32 -6.35 -6.70 -6.71
C SER A 32 -5.91 -8.16 -6.68
N HIS A 33 -6.69 -9.07 -7.28
CA HIS A 33 -6.29 -10.46 -7.45
C HIS A 33 -5.00 -10.61 -8.28
N ASP A 34 -4.75 -9.66 -9.19
CA ASP A 34 -3.53 -9.60 -10.00
C ASP A 34 -2.38 -8.83 -9.32
N PHE A 35 -2.50 -8.53 -8.02
CA PHE A 35 -1.53 -7.74 -7.26
C PHE A 35 -0.10 -8.30 -7.36
N ARG A 36 0.86 -7.38 -7.53
CA ARG A 36 2.29 -7.66 -7.48
C ARG A 36 3.04 -6.67 -6.59
N GLU A 37 3.99 -7.17 -5.83
CA GLU A 37 4.90 -6.35 -5.04
C GLU A 37 6.36 -6.69 -5.31
N ILE A 38 7.19 -5.67 -5.49
CA ILE A 38 8.64 -5.81 -5.40
C ILE A 38 9.06 -5.36 -4.00
N GLY A 39 9.42 -6.32 -3.15
CA GLY A 39 9.90 -6.05 -1.80
C GLY A 39 11.28 -5.41 -1.82
N SER A 40 11.71 -4.84 -0.68
CA SER A 40 13.03 -4.21 -0.55
C SER A 40 14.20 -5.17 -0.78
N SER A 41 13.98 -6.48 -0.72
CA SER A 41 14.96 -7.52 -1.09
C SER A 41 15.08 -7.76 -2.60
N GLY A 42 14.25 -7.11 -3.43
CA GLY A 42 14.13 -7.38 -4.86
C GLY A 42 13.27 -8.60 -5.20
N ARG A 43 12.72 -9.30 -4.19
CA ARG A 43 11.80 -10.42 -4.42
C ARG A 43 10.44 -9.92 -4.90
N LEU A 44 9.90 -10.62 -5.91
CA LEU A 44 8.52 -10.44 -6.37
C LEU A 44 7.56 -11.27 -5.51
N TYR A 45 6.48 -10.63 -5.07
CA TYR A 45 5.36 -11.25 -4.35
C TYR A 45 4.07 -11.07 -5.16
N THR A 46 3.25 -12.09 -5.19
CA THR A 46 1.88 -12.03 -5.75
C THR A 46 0.86 -11.86 -4.62
N PHE A 47 -0.40 -11.62 -4.97
CA PHE A 47 -1.52 -11.64 -4.04
C PHE A 47 -1.52 -12.86 -3.11
N ASP A 48 -1.43 -14.08 -3.68
CA ASP A 48 -1.45 -15.34 -2.91
C ASP A 48 -0.24 -15.51 -1.98
N MET A 49 0.88 -14.85 -2.28
CA MET A 49 2.06 -14.86 -1.42
C MET A 49 1.98 -13.82 -0.31
N ILE A 50 1.53 -12.60 -0.62
CA ILE A 50 1.54 -11.50 0.34
C ILE A 50 0.40 -11.60 1.34
N LEU A 51 -0.77 -12.09 0.93
CA LEU A 51 -1.95 -12.18 1.79
C LEU A 51 -1.71 -13.01 3.06
N PRO A 52 -1.23 -14.28 3.00
CA PRO A 52 -0.93 -15.03 4.22
C PRO A 52 0.22 -14.41 5.02
N ALA A 53 1.19 -13.77 4.37
CA ALA A 53 2.30 -13.10 5.06
C ALA A 53 1.83 -11.89 5.88
N LEU A 54 0.90 -11.09 5.35
CA LEU A 54 0.28 -9.97 6.06
C LEU A 54 -0.59 -10.43 7.23
N LEU A 55 -1.39 -11.49 7.03
CA LEU A 55 -2.24 -12.03 8.08
C LEU A 55 -1.44 -12.63 9.25
N ALA A 56 -0.23 -13.11 8.99
CA ALA A 56 0.69 -13.61 10.01
C ALA A 56 1.64 -12.51 10.56
N GLU A 57 1.54 -11.28 10.06
CA GLU A 57 2.43 -10.19 10.44
C GLU A 57 2.07 -9.67 11.84
N HIS A 58 3.08 -9.59 12.71
CA HIS A 58 2.95 -8.96 14.03
C HIS A 58 3.76 -7.67 14.06
N ARG A 59 3.14 -6.56 13.66
CA ARG A 59 3.74 -5.22 13.76
C ARG A 59 3.37 -4.59 15.09
N THR A 60 4.37 -4.10 15.82
CA THR A 60 4.19 -3.39 17.09
C THR A 60 4.42 -1.88 16.98
N GLY A 61 5.01 -1.42 15.88
CA GLY A 61 5.23 -0.02 15.58
C GLY A 61 4.06 0.64 14.85
N THR A 62 4.21 1.93 14.54
CA THR A 62 3.20 2.73 13.82
C THR A 62 3.73 3.17 12.45
N SER A 63 2.83 3.26 11.48
CA SER A 63 3.14 3.74 10.14
C SER A 63 2.36 5.00 9.81
N ARG A 64 3.01 5.92 9.09
CA ARG A 64 2.39 7.12 8.52
C ARG A 64 2.97 7.44 7.16
N GLY A 65 2.17 8.07 6.31
CA GLY A 65 2.57 8.55 5.00
C GLY A 65 2.68 10.07 4.96
N GLU A 66 3.58 10.58 4.13
CA GLU A 66 3.78 12.00 3.88
C GLU A 66 4.02 12.25 2.39
N HIS A 67 3.72 13.47 1.93
CA HIS A 67 3.97 13.91 0.55
C HIS A 67 3.35 12.99 -0.49
N PHE A 68 2.07 12.66 -0.30
CA PHE A 68 1.31 11.91 -1.29
C PHE A 68 1.13 12.72 -2.56
N GLU A 69 1.48 12.12 -3.68
CA GLU A 69 1.21 12.62 -5.01
C GLU A 69 0.45 11.54 -5.78
N THR A 70 -0.61 11.95 -6.49
CA THR A 70 -1.43 11.06 -7.31
C THR A 70 -1.40 11.54 -8.75
N GLN A 71 -1.01 10.65 -9.66
CA GLN A 71 -1.05 10.88 -11.09
C GLN A 71 -1.99 9.88 -11.75
N ARG A 72 -3.06 10.37 -12.38
CA ARG A 72 -3.92 9.53 -13.22
C ARG A 72 -3.15 9.15 -14.50
N LEU A 73 -2.96 7.85 -14.72
CA LEU A 73 -2.26 7.31 -15.90
C LEU A 73 -3.22 6.97 -17.04
N ALA A 74 -4.43 6.53 -16.69
CA ALA A 74 -5.54 6.26 -17.60
C ALA A 74 -6.87 6.48 -16.87
N GLU A 75 -8.00 6.32 -17.55
CA GLU A 75 -9.33 6.53 -16.95
C GLU A 75 -9.56 5.70 -15.67
N HIS A 76 -9.01 4.49 -15.64
CA HIS A 76 -9.18 3.53 -14.55
C HIS A 76 -7.86 3.16 -13.88
N ILE A 77 -6.78 3.92 -14.10
CA ILE A 77 -5.44 3.62 -13.56
C ILE A 77 -4.81 4.89 -12.98
N ALA A 78 -4.27 4.79 -11.77
CA ALA A 78 -3.54 5.88 -11.11
C ALA A 78 -2.26 5.38 -10.46
N LEU A 79 -1.22 6.20 -10.51
CA LEU A 79 0.03 6.06 -9.77
C LEU A 79 -0.06 6.91 -8.50
N VAL A 80 0.32 6.34 -7.36
CA VAL A 80 0.51 7.09 -6.12
C VAL A 80 1.96 6.94 -5.69
N THR A 81 2.61 8.07 -5.37
CA THR A 81 3.95 8.10 -4.79
C THR A 81 3.95 8.87 -3.50
N TYR A 82 4.69 8.39 -2.50
CA TYR A 82 4.75 9.01 -1.18
C TYR A 82 5.97 8.55 -0.38
N ARG A 83 6.24 9.22 0.74
CA ARG A 83 7.19 8.76 1.74
C ARG A 83 6.44 8.08 2.88
N ALA A 84 6.78 6.83 3.16
CA ALA A 84 6.30 6.14 4.37
C ALA A 84 7.36 6.19 5.47
N ILE A 85 6.89 6.38 6.69
CA ILE A 85 7.70 6.35 7.90
C ILE A 85 7.11 5.27 8.79
N TYR A 86 7.94 4.32 9.21
CA TYR A 86 7.60 3.33 10.22
C TYR A 86 8.43 3.60 11.47
N THR A 87 7.75 3.76 12.60
CA THR A 87 8.37 4.00 13.91
C THR A 87 8.21 2.73 14.74
N GLU A 88 9.32 2.11 15.12
CA GLU A 88 9.37 0.93 15.99
C GLU A 88 8.99 1.29 17.44
N ALA A 89 8.76 0.28 18.27
CA ALA A 89 8.43 0.47 19.68
C ALA A 89 9.54 1.16 20.51
N ASP A 90 10.80 1.07 20.07
CA ASP A 90 11.95 1.75 20.67
C ASP A 90 12.12 3.20 20.18
N GLY A 91 11.25 3.67 19.29
CA GLY A 91 11.28 5.01 18.71
C GLY A 91 12.17 5.16 17.47
N SER A 92 12.87 4.10 17.04
CA SER A 92 13.65 4.14 15.81
C SER A 92 12.74 4.26 14.58
N GLU A 93 13.16 5.05 13.59
CA GLU A 93 12.41 5.26 12.36
C GLU A 93 13.08 4.62 11.15
N ARG A 94 12.28 3.93 10.33
CA ARG A 94 12.65 3.50 8.99
C ARG A 94 11.82 4.26 7.96
N ARG A 95 12.50 4.83 6.97
CA ARG A 95 11.87 5.63 5.91
C ARG A 95 11.97 4.93 4.57
N THR A 96 10.88 4.93 3.81
CA THR A 96 10.83 4.35 2.47
C THR A 96 10.13 5.28 1.50
N LEU A 97 10.67 5.44 0.29
CA LEU A 97 9.91 5.97 -0.84
C LEU A 97 9.05 4.84 -1.41
N ARG A 98 7.77 5.10 -1.58
CA ARG A 98 6.81 4.12 -2.09
C ARG A 98 6.17 4.60 -3.36
N SER A 99 5.90 3.64 -4.23
CA SER A 99 5.14 3.79 -5.45
C SER A 99 4.12 2.67 -5.55
N SER A 100 2.89 3.00 -5.89
CA SER A 100 1.82 2.04 -6.10
C SER A 100 1.01 2.38 -7.35
N ILE A 101 0.48 1.34 -7.99
CA ILE A 101 -0.50 1.52 -9.06
C ILE A 101 -1.83 1.00 -8.55
N TRP A 102 -2.85 1.83 -8.65
CA TRP A 102 -4.23 1.52 -8.33
C TRP A 102 -5.03 1.41 -9.62
N GLN A 103 -5.97 0.45 -9.63
CA GLN A 103 -6.89 0.20 -10.72
C GLN A 103 -8.33 0.28 -10.22
N LEU A 104 -9.19 1.00 -10.93
CA LEU A 104 -10.64 0.96 -10.72
C LEU A 104 -11.17 -0.30 -11.40
N GLU A 105 -11.66 -1.24 -10.61
CA GLU A 105 -12.21 -2.50 -11.13
C GLU A 105 -13.68 -2.33 -11.55
N GLU A 106 -14.23 -3.32 -12.26
CA GLU A 106 -15.58 -3.28 -12.85
C GLU A 106 -16.70 -3.07 -11.81
N ASP A 107 -16.46 -3.47 -10.57
CA ASP A 107 -17.38 -3.27 -9.45
C ASP A 107 -17.32 -1.86 -8.83
N GLY A 108 -16.52 -0.97 -9.41
CA GLY A 108 -16.40 0.43 -9.00
C GLY A 108 -15.45 0.68 -7.83
N HIS A 109 -14.67 -0.31 -7.39
CA HIS A 109 -13.71 -0.14 -6.31
C HIS A 109 -12.28 0.00 -6.83
N TRP A 110 -11.53 0.92 -6.25
CA TRP A 110 -10.09 1.02 -6.48
C TRP A 110 -9.36 -0.07 -5.68
N ARG A 111 -8.58 -0.89 -6.37
CA ARG A 111 -7.70 -1.88 -5.77
C ARG A 111 -6.27 -1.69 -6.24
N MET A 112 -5.31 -1.93 -5.35
CA MET A 112 -3.90 -1.82 -5.66
C MET A 112 -3.50 -3.00 -6.57
N LEU A 113 -2.93 -2.68 -7.72
CA LEU A 113 -2.41 -3.64 -8.71
C LEU A 113 -0.90 -3.87 -8.53
N PHE A 114 -0.17 -2.84 -8.10
CA PHE A 114 1.28 -2.93 -7.93
C PHE A 114 1.76 -2.10 -6.74
N HIS A 115 2.81 -2.58 -6.06
CA HIS A 115 3.52 -1.84 -5.01
C HIS A 115 5.04 -2.06 -5.08
N GLN A 116 5.81 -1.02 -4.76
CA GLN A 116 7.23 -1.12 -4.47
C GLN A 116 7.64 -0.10 -3.41
N GLY A 117 8.53 -0.51 -2.51
CA GLY A 117 9.15 0.35 -1.51
C GLY A 117 10.67 0.32 -1.57
N THR A 118 11.30 1.50 -1.63
CA THR A 118 12.76 1.66 -1.60
C THR A 118 13.17 2.34 -0.30
N VAL A 119 14.10 1.74 0.44
CA VAL A 119 14.61 2.31 1.70
C VAL A 119 15.43 3.57 1.42
N ILE A 120 15.20 4.62 2.21
CA ILE A 120 16.04 5.83 2.20
C ILE A 120 17.14 5.60 3.24
N SER A 121 18.40 5.59 2.80
CA SER A 121 19.60 5.55 3.64
C SER A 121 20.00 6.94 4.13
#